data_AF-A0A3D3DQ56-F1
#
_entry.id   AF-A0A3D3DQ56-F1
#
_cell.length_a   1.000
_cell.length_b   1.000
_cell.length_c   1.000
_cell.angle_alpha   90.00
_cell.angle_beta   90.00
_cell.angle_gamma   90.00
#
_symmetry.space_group_name_H-M   'P 1'
#
loop_
_entity.id
_entity.type
_entity.pdbx_description
1 polymer ?
#
loop_
_entity_poly.entity_id
_entity_poly.type
_entity_poly.pdbx_seq_one_letter_code
_entity_poly.pdbx_strand_id
1 'polypeptide(L)' 'MNLRKLTGAAVAAALALPMFVSGANAYELVIPSMDYRTGPFAPNGIVFANGWSDYLTLLNERDGGING' A
#
# COMPACT_ATOMS: atom_id res chain seq x y z
N MET A 1 33.61 -11.58 29.02
CA MET A 1 32.50 -10.62 28.79
C MET A 1 31.59 -10.66 30.00
N ASN A 2 31.36 -9.55 30.70
CA ASN A 2 30.68 -9.56 32.01
C ASN A 2 29.15 -9.61 31.82
N LEU A 3 28.47 -10.46 32.60
CA LEU A 3 27.03 -10.73 32.49
C LEU A 3 26.16 -9.45 32.53
N ARG A 4 26.57 -8.45 33.32
CA ARG A 4 25.91 -7.13 33.40
C ARG A 4 25.93 -6.33 32.09
N LYS A 5 26.97 -6.50 31.27
CA LYS A 5 27.06 -5.83 29.96
C LYS A 5 26.16 -6.52 28.92
N LEU A 6 26.05 -7.85 29.03
CA LEU A 6 25.15 -8.67 28.21
C LEU A 6 23.68 -8.34 28.48
N THR A 7 23.29 -8.20 29.76
CA THR A 7 21.91 -7.82 30.11
C THR A 7 21.56 -6.40 29.67
N GLY A 8 22.49 -5.44 29.81
CA GLY A 8 22.30 -4.08 29.31
C GLY A 8 22.14 -4.02 27.79
N ALA A 9 22.95 -4.77 27.05
CA ALA A 9 22.86 -4.85 25.60
C ALA A 9 21.54 -5.50 25.13
N ALA A 10 21.08 -6.56 25.82
CA ALA A 10 19.82 -7.22 25.49
C ALA A 10 18.59 -6.31 25.69
N VAL A 11 18.56 -5.51 26.76
CA VAL A 11 17.48 -4.54 27.01
C VAL A 11 17.51 -3.43 25.98
N ALA A 12 18.69 -2.89 25.65
CA ALA A 12 18.82 -1.86 24.61
C ALA A 12 18.37 -2.37 23.24
N ALA A 13 18.71 -3.62 22.88
CA ALA A 13 18.26 -4.23 21.64
C ALA A 13 16.74 -4.40 21.61
N ALA A 14 16.14 -4.89 22.71
CA ALA A 14 14.68 -5.08 22.80
C ALA A 14 13.90 -3.75 22.68
N LEU A 15 14.42 -2.66 23.25
CA LEU A 15 13.81 -1.33 23.16
C LEU A 15 14.00 -0.68 21.78
N ALA A 16 15.04 -1.06 21.04
CA ALA A 16 15.30 -0.54 19.70
C ALA A 16 14.52 -1.29 18.60
N LEU A 17 14.04 -2.52 18.84
CA LEU A 17 13.23 -3.30 17.89
C LEU A 17 12.06 -2.53 17.25
N PRO A 18 11.21 -1.79 17.99
CA PRO A 18 10.12 -1.03 17.37
C PRO A 18 10.58 0.13 16.49
N MET A 19 11.82 0.61 16.61
CA MET A 19 12.38 1.65 15.72
C MET A 19 12.79 1.11 14.36
N PHE A 20 12.92 -0.21 14.21
CA PHE A 20 13.23 -0.88 12.94
C PHE A 20 12.00 -1.52 12.30
N VAL A 21 10.83 -1.43 12.93
CA VAL A 21 9.56 -1.75 12.28
C VAL A 21 9.23 -0.60 11.33
N SER A 22 9.68 -0.72 10.09
CA SER A 22 8.94 -0.13 8.97
C SER A 22 7.53 -0.67 9.07
N GLY A 23 6.53 0.20 9.28
CA GLY A 23 5.14 -0.21 9.09
C GLY A 23 5.04 -0.89 7.72
N ALA A 24 4.45 -2.08 7.68
CA ALA A 24 4.04 -2.68 6.42
C ALA A 24 2.92 -1.79 5.87
N ASN A 25 3.28 -0.67 5.26
CA ASN A 25 2.35 0.11 4.46
C ASN A 25 2.05 -0.82 3.29
N ALA A 26 0.79 -1.23 3.15
CA ALA A 26 0.31 -1.81 1.90
C ALA A 26 0.83 -0.91 0.78
N TYR A 27 1.55 -1.46 -0.19
CA TYR A 27 2.18 -0.69 -1.25
C TYR A 27 1.06 -0.01 -2.05
N GLU A 28 0.80 1.27 -1.78
CA GLU A 28 -0.26 2.00 -2.46
C GLU A 28 0.24 2.43 -3.84
N LEU A 29 -0.26 1.74 -4.87
CA LEU A 29 0.03 2.06 -6.26
C LEU A 29 -0.98 3.09 -6.76
N VAL A 30 -0.52 4.33 -6.94
CA VAL A 30 -1.34 5.38 -7.55
C VAL A 30 -1.28 5.26 -9.07
N ILE A 31 -2.41 4.93 -9.69
CA ILE A 31 -2.55 4.87 -11.15
C ILE A 31 -3.46 6.01 -11.62
N PRO A 32 -2.91 7.07 -12.23
CA PRO A 32 -3.73 8.16 -12.76
C PRO A 32 -4.56 7.68 -13.95
N SER A 33 -5.87 7.94 -13.94
CA SER A 33 -6.74 7.78 -15.12
C SER A 33 -7.00 9.13 -15.78
N MET A 34 -6.86 9.18 -17.10
CA MET A 34 -7.08 10.38 -17.92
C MET A 34 -8.42 10.27 -18.64
N ASP A 35 -9.51 10.53 -17.90
CA ASP A 35 -10.86 10.26 -18.37
C ASP A 35 -11.57 11.52 -18.88
N TYR A 36 -12.19 11.44 -20.07
CA TYR A 36 -13.05 12.50 -20.60
C TYR A 36 -14.48 12.33 -20.07
N ARG A 37 -14.71 12.70 -18.81
CA ARG A 37 -16.02 12.53 -18.15
C ARG A 37 -17.04 13.64 -18.45
N THR A 38 -16.67 14.63 -19.25
CA THR A 38 -17.49 15.79 -19.61
C THR A 38 -17.46 16.07 -21.11
N GLY A 39 -18.48 16.77 -21.61
CA GLY A 39 -18.61 17.14 -23.03
C GLY A 39 -19.34 16.09 -23.89
N PRO A 40 -19.40 16.28 -25.22
CA PRO A 40 -20.22 15.45 -26.11
C PRO A 40 -19.86 13.96 -26.12
N PHE A 41 -18.60 13.63 -25.83
CA PHE A 41 -18.10 12.25 -25.80
C PHE A 41 -18.20 11.59 -24.42
N ALA A 42 -18.62 12.31 -23.37
CA ALA A 42 -18.72 11.78 -22.01
C ALA A 42 -19.49 10.46 -21.87
N PRO A 43 -20.59 10.20 -22.60
CA PRO A 43 -21.31 8.93 -22.49
C PRO A 43 -20.44 7.70 -22.75
N ASN A 44 -19.43 7.81 -23.63
CA ASN A 44 -18.49 6.72 -23.90
C ASN A 44 -17.39 6.64 -22.83
N GLY A 45 -16.89 7.79 -22.37
CA GLY A 45 -15.78 7.85 -21.41
C GLY A 45 -16.16 7.42 -19.99
N ILE A 46 -17.37 7.76 -19.54
CA ILE A 46 -17.82 7.47 -18.16
C ILE A 46 -17.85 5.96 -17.88
N VAL A 47 -18.37 5.16 -18.81
CA VAL A 47 -18.48 3.70 -18.62
C VAL A 47 -17.10 3.05 -18.56
N PHE A 48 -16.18 3.50 -19.42
CA PHE A 48 -14.80 3.02 -19.41
C PHE A 48 -14.10 3.37 -18.09
N ALA A 49 -14.19 4.64 -17.64
CA ALA A 49 -13.57 5.11 -16.41
C ALA A 49 -14.09 4.38 -15.17
N ASN A 50 -15.41 4.16 -15.09
CA ASN A 50 -16.01 3.41 -13.99
C ASN A 50 -15.56 1.94 -14.01
N GLY A 51 -15.58 1.28 -15.18
CA GLY A 51 -15.13 -0.10 -15.29
C GLY A 51 -13.66 -0.28 -14.95
N TRP A 52 -12.80 0.67 -15.34
CA TRP A 52 -11.39 0.67 -14.96
C TRP A 52 -11.20 0.76 -13.44
N SER A 53 -11.90 1.70 -12.78
CA SER A 53 -11.85 1.84 -11.32
C SER A 53 -12.39 0.59 -10.62
N ASP A 54 -13.53 0.07 -11.05
CA ASP A 54 -14.14 -1.13 -10.44
C ASP A 54 -13.23 -2.35 -10.58
N TYR A 55 -12.53 -2.48 -11.71
CA TYR A 55 -11.57 -3.56 -11.92
C TYR A 55 -10.37 -3.47 -10.96
N LEU A 56 -9.82 -2.28 -10.74
CA LEU A 56 -8.72 -2.09 -9.78
C LEU A 56 -9.18 -2.34 -8.34
N THR A 57 -10.39 -1.91 -7.98
CA THR A 57 -11.00 -2.24 -6.69
C THR A 57 -11.13 -3.76 -6.52
N LEU A 58 -11.67 -4.45 -7.52
CA LEU A 58 -11.78 -5.92 -7.50
C LEU A 58 -10.41 -6.59 -7.32
N LEU A 59 -9.37 -6.14 -8.02
CA LEU A 59 -8.03 -6.70 -7.88
C LEU A 59 -7.48 -6.50 -6.46
N ASN A 60 -7.66 -5.33 -5.88
CA ASN A 60 -7.25 -5.07 -4.49
C ASN A 60 -7.99 -5.96 -3.49
N GLU A 61 -9.31 -6.11 -3.66
CA GLU A 61 -10.14 -6.92 -2.76
C GLU A 61 -9.92 -8.43 -2.92
N ARG A 62 -9.74 -8.91 -4.16
CA ARG A 62 -9.63 -10.33 -4.50
C ARG A 62 -8.21 -10.86 -4.37
N ASP A 63 -7.25 -10.12 -4.88
CA ASP A 63 -5.87 -10.57 -5.07
C ASP A 63 -4.88 -9.91 -4.08
N GLY A 64 -5.36 -9.01 -3.20
CA GLY A 64 -4.52 -8.24 -2.28
C GLY A 64 -3.86 -7.00 -2.91
N GLY A 65 -4.04 -6.83 -4.21
CA GLY A 65 -3.50 -5.74 -5.01
C GLY A 65 -2.55 -6.24 -6.09
N ILE A 66 -1.92 -5.29 -6.79
CA ILE A 66 -1.00 -5.63 -7.87
C ILE A 66 0.30 -6.20 -7.28
N ASN A 67 0.60 -7.46 -7.60
CA ASN A 67 1.67 -8.31 -7.05
C ASN A 67 1.41 -8.94 -5.68
N GLY A 68 0.16 -8.94 -5.18
CA GLY A 68 -0.24 -9.70 -4.00
C GLY A 68 -0.23 -8.90 -2.72
#